data_AF-A0ABD1QVC3-F1
#
_entry.id   AF-A0ABD1QVC3-F1
#
_cell.length_a   1.000
_cell.length_b   1.000
_cell.length_c   1.000
_cell.angle_alpha   90.00
_cell.angle_beta   90.00
_cell.angle_gamma   90.00
#
_symmetry.space_group_name_H-M   'P 1'
#
loop_
_entity.id
_entity.type
_entity.pdbx_description
1 polymer ?
#
loop_
_entity_poly.entity_id
_entity_poly.type
_entity_poly.pdbx_seq_one_letter_code
_entity_poly.pdbx_strand_id
1 'polypeptide(L)'
;MSCLQSWPEPVARVQHLLDSGIQEIPERYVKKPSERPSFTEFATSDLNIPVIDLQDLFSDDESLRQTTTNLVASACREWGFFQVVNHGISHQLMAATQEVWREFFHLPLEEKQKYANSPITYEGYGSRLGAEKGVSLDWSDYFFPSLSSHFS
;
A
#
# COMPACT_ATOMS: atom_id res chain seq x y z
N MET A 1 -9.88 -9.71 -30.61
CA MET A 1 -8.60 -9.82 -29.88
C MET A 1 -8.86 -9.37 -28.45
N SER A 2 -8.60 -10.21 -27.45
CA SER A 2 -8.96 -9.93 -26.06
C SER A 2 -8.12 -8.76 -25.51
N CYS A 3 -8.78 -7.69 -25.09
CA CYS A 3 -8.18 -6.47 -24.53
C CYS A 3 -7.34 -6.73 -23.25
N LEU A 4 -7.45 -7.91 -22.65
CA LEU A 4 -6.84 -8.25 -21.36
C LEU A 4 -5.37 -8.72 -21.45
N GLN A 5 -4.79 -8.82 -22.64
CA GLN A 5 -3.45 -9.41 -22.82
C GLN A 5 -2.31 -8.38 -22.91
N SER A 6 -2.61 -7.09 -22.99
CA SER A 6 -1.60 -6.04 -23.16
C SER A 6 -1.95 -4.81 -22.35
N TRP A 7 -0.92 -4.12 -21.85
CA TRP A 7 -1.11 -2.82 -21.23
C TRP A 7 -1.69 -1.85 -22.27
N PRO A 8 -2.67 -1.00 -21.90
CA PRO A 8 -3.25 -0.02 -22.81
C PRO A 8 -2.21 1.03 -23.26
N GLU A 9 -1.15 1.22 -22.47
CA GLU A 9 -0.05 2.16 -22.67
C GLU A 9 1.24 1.56 -22.08
N PRO A 10 2.45 1.97 -22.55
CA PRO A 10 3.70 1.54 -21.94
C PRO A 10 3.76 1.86 -20.45
N VAL A 11 4.18 0.87 -19.64
CA VAL A 11 4.35 1.03 -18.20
C VAL A 11 5.70 1.71 -17.94
N ALA A 12 5.65 2.93 -17.43
CA ALA A 12 6.81 3.64 -16.96
C ALA A 12 6.97 3.39 -15.44
N ARG A 13 8.17 2.97 -15.04
CA ARG A 13 8.52 2.78 -13.62
C ARG A 13 8.82 4.14 -12.99
N VAL A 14 8.12 4.49 -11.92
CA VAL A 14 8.19 5.83 -11.33
C VAL A 14 9.59 6.12 -10.79
N GLN A 15 10.23 5.15 -10.14
CA GLN A 15 11.60 5.32 -9.67
C GLN A 15 12.56 5.57 -10.85
N HIS A 16 12.43 4.81 -11.94
CA HIS A 16 13.28 4.99 -13.12
C HIS A 16 13.04 6.34 -13.83
N LEU A 17 11.79 6.83 -13.84
CA LEU A 17 11.49 8.18 -14.34
C LEU A 17 12.22 9.25 -13.52
N LEU A 18 12.23 9.12 -12.19
CA LEU A 18 12.98 10.03 -11.32
C LEU A 18 14.48 9.95 -11.60
N ASP A 19 15.04 8.74 -11.69
CA ASP A 19 16.46 8.50 -11.96
C ASP A 19 16.90 9.05 -13.33
N SER A 20 15.97 9.16 -14.28
CA SER A 20 16.22 9.75 -15.61
C SER A 20 16.34 11.28 -15.61
N GLY A 21 16.08 11.93 -14.47
CA GLY A 21 16.27 13.37 -14.30
C GLY A 21 15.13 14.23 -14.86
N ILE A 22 13.90 13.73 -14.86
CA ILE A 22 12.72 14.52 -15.25
C ILE A 22 12.64 15.82 -14.46
N GLN A 23 12.26 16.90 -15.13
CA GLN A 23 12.12 18.23 -14.51
C GLN A 23 10.67 18.51 -14.08
N GLU A 24 9.71 17.80 -14.66
CA GLU A 24 8.29 17.97 -14.40
C GLU A 24 7.60 16.61 -14.30
N ILE A 25 6.54 16.54 -13.49
CA ILE A 25 5.70 15.36 -13.35
C ILE A 25 4.88 15.20 -14.64
N PRO A 26 4.97 14.05 -15.35
CA PRO A 26 4.17 13.81 -16.54
C PRO A 26 2.67 13.91 -16.24
N GLU A 27 1.92 14.49 -17.18
CA GLU A 27 0.48 14.80 -17.02
C GLU A 27 -0.36 13.61 -16.54
N ARG A 28 -0.02 12.39 -16.96
CA ARG A 28 -0.71 11.15 -16.54
C ARG A 28 -0.68 10.89 -15.04
N TYR A 29 0.22 11.51 -14.27
CA TYR A 29 0.31 11.37 -12.82
C TYR A 29 -0.28 12.58 -12.06
N VAL A 30 -0.70 13.60 -12.80
CA VAL A 30 -1.33 14.80 -12.24
C VAL A 30 -2.81 14.50 -12.02
N LYS A 31 -3.23 14.42 -10.76
CA LYS A 31 -4.64 14.22 -10.39
C LYS A 31 -5.52 15.38 -10.86
N LYS A 32 -6.78 15.11 -11.19
CA LYS A 32 -7.74 16.15 -11.58
C LYS A 32 -7.96 17.14 -10.42
N PRO A 33 -8.32 18.40 -10.67
CA PRO A 33 -8.56 19.37 -9.59
C PRO A 33 -9.53 18.88 -8.51
N SER A 34 -10.55 18.10 -8.89
CA SER A 34 -11.54 17.49 -7.97
C SER A 34 -10.99 16.35 -7.11
N GLU A 35 -9.85 15.75 -7.47
CA GLU A 35 -9.19 14.64 -6.78
C GLU A 35 -8.03 15.12 -5.90
N ARG A 36 -7.67 16.40 -5.97
CA ARG A 36 -6.57 16.96 -5.19
C ARG A 36 -7.05 17.30 -3.79
N PRO A 37 -6.20 17.09 -2.76
CA PRO A 37 -6.58 17.41 -1.39
C PRO A 37 -6.95 18.89 -1.25
N SER A 38 -8.09 19.16 -0.62
CA SER A 38 -8.49 20.50 -0.22
C SER A 38 -7.93 20.79 1.17
N PHE A 39 -6.95 21.68 1.25
CA PHE A 39 -6.31 22.03 2.54
C PHE A 39 -7.23 22.79 3.50
N THR A 40 -8.42 23.21 3.08
CA THR A 40 -9.37 23.94 3.92
C THR A 40 -10.15 23.06 4.90
N GLU A 41 -10.22 21.74 4.68
CA GLU A 41 -11.03 20.83 5.53
C GLU A 41 -10.21 20.15 6.65
N PHE A 42 -8.89 20.01 6.48
CA PHE A 42 -8.02 19.30 7.43
C PHE A 42 -7.43 20.19 8.53
N ALA A 43 -7.50 21.51 8.40
CA ALA A 43 -6.89 22.44 9.35
C ALA A 43 -7.69 22.62 10.66
N THR A 44 -8.89 22.04 10.77
CA THR A 44 -9.84 22.35 11.86
C THR A 44 -10.38 21.14 12.61
N SER A 45 -10.00 19.90 12.26
CA SER A 45 -10.41 18.71 12.99
C SER A 45 -9.20 17.97 13.54
N ASP A 46 -9.08 17.95 14.87
CA ASP A 46 -8.25 16.99 15.59
C ASP A 46 -8.85 15.58 15.37
N LEU A 47 -8.62 15.01 14.18
CA LEU A 47 -9.05 13.67 13.84
C LEU A 47 -8.25 12.67 14.68
N ASN A 48 -8.79 12.32 15.84
CA ASN A 48 -8.23 11.33 16.74
C ASN A 48 -8.55 9.91 16.23
N ILE A 49 -7.78 9.45 15.24
CA ILE A 49 -7.85 8.05 14.76
C ILE A 49 -7.68 7.11 15.96
N PRO A 50 -8.60 6.15 16.19
CA PRO A 50 -8.52 5.24 17.33
C PRO A 50 -7.19 4.49 17.37
N VAL A 51 -6.59 4.41 18.55
CA VAL A 51 -5.42 3.56 18.84
C VAL A 51 -5.87 2.49 19.81
N ILE A 52 -5.73 1.21 19.42
CA ILE A 52 -6.19 0.07 20.22
C ILE A 52 -4.98 -0.71 20.71
N ASP A 53 -4.90 -0.89 22.03
CA ASP A 53 -3.95 -1.80 22.65
C ASP A 53 -4.44 -3.25 22.53
N LEU A 54 -3.67 -4.10 21.86
CA LEU A 54 -4.02 -5.51 21.67
C LEU A 54 -3.47 -6.43 22.76
N GLN A 55 -2.72 -5.92 23.75
CA GLN A 55 -2.14 -6.73 24.82
C GLN A 55 -3.21 -7.57 25.54
N ASP A 56 -4.36 -6.97 25.81
CA ASP A 56 -5.47 -7.58 26.54
C ASP A 56 -6.19 -8.68 25.75
N LEU A 57 -6.02 -8.77 24.42
CA LEU A 57 -6.54 -9.90 23.64
C LEU A 57 -5.82 -11.21 23.99
N PHE A 58 -4.60 -11.12 24.50
CA PHE A 58 -3.78 -12.27 24.90
C PHE A 58 -3.87 -12.58 26.40
N SER A 59 -4.73 -11.88 27.15
CA SER A 59 -4.96 -12.10 28.58
C SER A 59 -5.80 -13.35 28.83
N ASP A 60 -5.57 -14.03 29.96
CA ASP A 60 -6.43 -15.12 30.45
C ASP A 60 -7.80 -14.61 30.95
N ASP A 61 -7.92 -13.31 31.24
CA ASP A 61 -9.17 -12.67 31.67
C ASP A 61 -10.13 -12.44 30.48
N GLU A 62 -11.28 -13.11 30.51
CA GLU A 62 -12.32 -12.99 29.48
C GLU A 62 -12.90 -11.58 29.35
N SER A 63 -13.01 -10.84 30.46
CA SER A 63 -13.56 -9.50 30.45
C SER A 63 -12.63 -8.50 29.75
N LEU A 64 -11.31 -8.66 29.90
CA LEU A 64 -10.30 -7.85 29.20
C LEU A 64 -10.31 -8.15 27.70
N ARG A 65 -10.35 -9.43 27.31
CA ARG A 65 -10.47 -9.83 25.90
C ARG A 65 -11.74 -9.29 25.27
N GLN A 66 -12.88 -9.37 25.97
CA GLN A 66 -14.16 -8.87 25.47
C GLN A 66 -14.16 -7.35 25.32
N THR A 67 -13.56 -6.62 26.26
CA THR A 67 -13.43 -5.16 26.21
C THR A 67 -12.64 -4.74 24.97
N THR A 68 -11.48 -5.36 24.73
CA THR A 68 -10.63 -5.05 23.56
C THR A 68 -11.33 -5.40 22.25
N THR A 69 -12.03 -6.54 22.20
CA THR A 69 -12.84 -6.93 21.03
C THR A 69 -13.94 -5.91 20.73
N ASN A 70 -14.59 -5.36 21.77
CA ASN A 70 -15.62 -4.33 21.60
C ASN A 70 -15.03 -3.01 21.06
N LEU A 71 -13.82 -2.63 21.50
CA LEU A 71 -13.11 -1.46 20.97
C LEU A 71 -12.80 -1.63 19.48
N VAL A 72 -12.29 -2.80 19.07
CA VAL A 72 -12.04 -3.11 17.65
C VAL A 72 -13.34 -3.01 16.86
N ALA A 73 -14.43 -3.60 17.37
CA ALA A 73 -15.72 -3.59 16.69
C ALA A 73 -16.31 -2.17 16.57
N SER A 74 -16.14 -1.31 17.59
CA SER A 74 -16.55 0.10 17.55
C SER A 74 -15.73 0.88 16.53
N ALA A 75 -14.39 0.75 16.55
CA ALA A 75 -13.53 1.42 15.57
C ALA A 75 -13.84 1.01 14.13
N CYS A 76 -14.10 -0.29 13.87
CA CYS A 76 -14.55 -0.75 12.55
C CYS A 76 -15.87 -0.11 12.11
N ARG A 77 -16.85 0.04 13.01
CA ARG A 77 -18.18 0.60 12.67
C ARG A 77 -18.18 2.11 12.52
N GLU A 78 -17.46 2.80 13.39
CA GLU A 78 -17.50 4.26 13.49
C GLU A 78 -16.46 4.94 12.60
N TRP A 79 -15.29 4.31 12.44
CA TRP A 79 -14.16 4.88 11.68
C TRP A 79 -13.84 4.11 10.40
N GLY A 80 -14.00 2.78 10.41
CA GLY A 80 -13.52 1.91 9.33
C GLY A 80 -11.99 1.79 9.27
N PHE A 81 -11.27 2.44 10.20
CA PHE A 81 -9.81 2.44 10.31
C PHE A 81 -9.37 2.70 11.75
N PHE A 82 -8.28 2.08 12.18
CA PHE A 82 -7.66 2.27 13.50
C PHE A 82 -6.20 1.86 13.47
N GLN A 83 -5.43 2.32 14.46
CA GLN A 83 -4.06 1.92 14.72
C GLN A 83 -4.03 0.88 15.85
N VAL A 84 -3.02 0.02 15.85
CA VAL A 84 -2.83 -1.00 16.89
C VAL A 84 -1.46 -0.89 17.55
N VAL A 85 -1.40 -1.14 18.85
CA VAL A 85 -0.15 -1.29 19.63
C VAL A 85 -0.16 -2.62 20.38
N ASN A 86 1.00 -3.07 20.84
CA ASN A 86 1.18 -4.35 21.54
C ASN A 86 0.56 -5.56 20.78
N HIS A 87 0.65 -5.53 19.46
CA HIS A 87 0.08 -6.55 18.55
C HIS A 87 0.87 -7.88 18.52
N GLY A 88 1.92 -8.04 19.34
CA GLY A 88 2.71 -9.27 19.45
C GLY A 88 3.72 -9.54 18.33
N ILE A 89 3.80 -8.66 17.31
CA ILE A 89 4.81 -8.76 16.24
C ILE A 89 6.09 -8.07 16.73
N SER A 90 7.23 -8.77 16.67
CA SER A 90 8.49 -8.21 17.15
C SER A 90 8.95 -7.01 16.30
N HIS A 91 9.48 -5.98 16.95
CA HIS A 91 10.07 -4.83 16.27
C HIS A 91 11.23 -5.23 15.35
N GLN A 92 12.00 -6.25 15.72
CA GLN A 92 13.09 -6.77 14.89
C GLN A 92 12.56 -7.34 13.57
N LEU A 93 11.46 -8.11 13.60
CA LEU A 93 10.85 -8.66 12.38
C LEU A 93 10.30 -7.54 11.48
N MET A 94 9.66 -6.53 12.07
CA MET A 94 9.18 -5.36 11.32
C MET A 94 10.34 -4.61 10.64
N ALA A 95 11.44 -4.38 11.36
CA ALA A 95 12.63 -3.73 10.83
C ALA A 95 13.28 -4.55 9.70
N ALA A 96 13.47 -5.86 9.91
CA ALA A 96 14.02 -6.76 8.90
C ALA A 96 13.15 -6.81 7.64
N THR A 97 11.82 -6.81 7.81
CA THR A 97 10.88 -6.75 6.68
C THR A 97 11.07 -5.45 5.90
N GLN A 98 11.09 -4.30 6.58
CA GLN A 98 11.32 -3.00 5.93
C GLN A 98 12.67 -2.93 5.21
N GLU A 99 13.72 -3.54 5.77
CA GLU A 99 15.04 -3.61 5.15
C GLU A 99 15.01 -4.40 3.85
N VAL A 100 14.43 -5.61 3.84
CA VAL A 100 14.26 -6.43 2.62
C VAL A 100 13.48 -5.67 1.55
N TRP A 101 12.41 -4.96 1.94
CA TRP A 101 11.66 -4.12 1.02
C TRP A 101 12.53 -3.00 0.41
N ARG A 102 13.33 -2.31 1.22
CA ARG A 102 14.26 -1.28 0.72
C ARG A 102 15.29 -1.89 -0.22
N GLU A 103 15.92 -3.00 0.16
CA GLU A 103 16.92 -3.68 -0.66
C GLU A 103 16.38 -4.01 -2.05
N PHE A 104 15.17 -4.58 -2.13
CA PHE A 104 14.51 -4.89 -3.40
C PHE A 104 14.41 -3.66 -4.31
N PHE A 105 13.93 -2.52 -3.79
CA PHE A 105 13.77 -1.30 -4.60
C PHE A 105 15.11 -0.61 -4.95
N HIS A 106 16.18 -0.91 -4.22
CA HIS A 106 17.55 -0.46 -4.57
C HIS A 106 18.23 -1.35 -5.62
N LEU A 107 17.67 -2.51 -5.96
CA LEU A 107 18.20 -3.33 -7.06
C LEU A 107 18.12 -2.57 -8.41
N PRO A 108 19.03 -2.89 -9.35
CA PRO A 108 18.94 -2.40 -10.72
C PRO A 108 17.57 -2.67 -11.35
N LEU A 109 17.15 -1.81 -12.28
CA LEU A 109 15.85 -1.93 -12.94
C LEU A 109 15.68 -3.29 -13.60
N GLU A 110 16.72 -3.81 -14.24
CA GLU A 110 16.74 -5.09 -14.95
C GLU A 110 16.42 -6.26 -14.02
N GLU A 111 16.93 -6.21 -12.78
CA GLU A 111 16.65 -7.23 -11.77
C GLU A 111 15.20 -7.15 -11.28
N LYS A 112 14.69 -5.95 -11.01
CA LYS A 112 13.28 -5.75 -10.61
C LYS A 112 12.31 -6.16 -11.71
N GLN A 113 12.65 -5.92 -12.98
CA GLN A 113 11.81 -6.25 -14.13
C GLN A 113 11.65 -7.77 -14.35
N LYS A 114 12.53 -8.63 -13.81
CA LYS A 114 12.33 -10.09 -13.82
C LYS A 114 11.07 -10.51 -13.08
N TYR A 115 10.61 -9.67 -12.14
CA TYR A 115 9.41 -9.90 -11.37
C TYR A 115 8.25 -9.00 -11.82
N ALA A 116 8.32 -8.39 -13.01
CA ALA A 116 7.30 -7.46 -13.48
C ALA A 116 5.91 -8.11 -13.52
N ASN A 117 4.90 -7.38 -13.04
CA ASN A 117 3.52 -7.80 -13.16
C ASN A 117 3.01 -7.73 -14.61
N SER A 118 1.81 -8.28 -14.85
CA SER A 118 1.16 -8.27 -16.17
C SER A 118 -0.20 -7.57 -16.10
N PRO A 119 -0.84 -7.25 -17.24
CA PRO A 119 -2.20 -6.68 -17.24
C PRO A 119 -3.27 -7.59 -16.59
N ILE A 120 -2.95 -8.87 -16.38
CA ILE A 120 -3.87 -9.90 -15.89
C ILE A 120 -3.82 -10.00 -14.36
N THR A 121 -2.69 -9.64 -13.74
CA THR A 121 -2.46 -9.78 -12.29
C THR A 121 -1.63 -8.63 -11.75
N TYR A 122 -1.94 -8.22 -10.52
CA TYR A 122 -1.12 -7.25 -9.81
C TYR A 122 0.10 -7.88 -9.13
N GLU A 123 0.19 -9.21 -9.07
CA GLU A 123 1.35 -9.91 -8.51
C GLU A 123 2.64 -9.55 -9.25
N GLY A 124 3.70 -9.27 -8.48
CA GLY A 124 4.99 -8.83 -8.96
C GLY A 124 5.22 -7.32 -8.84
N TYR A 125 6.30 -6.87 -9.47
CA TYR A 125 6.76 -5.48 -9.55
C TYR A 125 5.92 -4.67 -10.55
N GLY A 126 5.23 -3.66 -10.04
CA GLY A 126 4.24 -2.86 -10.76
C GLY A 126 4.40 -1.36 -10.52
N SER A 127 3.81 -0.57 -11.40
CA SER A 127 3.73 0.90 -11.28
C SER A 127 2.37 1.42 -11.72
N ARG A 128 1.41 0.50 -11.88
CA ARG A 128 0.07 0.78 -12.41
C ARG A 128 -0.93 -0.17 -11.78
N LEU A 129 -1.79 0.38 -10.94
CA LEU A 129 -3.00 -0.27 -10.47
C LEU A 129 -4.13 0.06 -11.47
N GLY A 130 -4.77 -0.96 -12.05
CA GLY A 130 -5.84 -0.80 -13.03
C GLY A 130 -5.43 -0.86 -14.52
N ALA A 131 -6.30 -1.44 -15.35
CA ALA A 131 -6.13 -1.59 -16.79
C ALA A 131 -6.89 -0.53 -17.63
N GLU A 132 -7.57 0.42 -16.99
CA GLU A 132 -8.38 1.42 -17.69
C GLU A 132 -7.53 2.52 -18.32
N LYS A 133 -7.86 2.89 -19.56
CA LYS A 133 -7.18 3.94 -20.30
C LYS A 133 -7.66 5.33 -19.84
N GLY A 134 -6.75 6.28 -19.70
CA GLY A 134 -7.08 7.68 -19.38
C GLY A 134 -7.31 7.99 -17.89
N VAL A 135 -7.05 7.02 -17.00
CA VAL A 135 -7.05 7.25 -15.55
C VAL A 135 -5.70 7.83 -15.12
N SER A 136 -5.74 8.82 -14.23
CA SER A 136 -4.57 9.43 -13.60
C SER A 136 -3.86 8.41 -12.70
N LEU A 137 -2.61 8.11 -13.03
CA LEU A 137 -1.78 7.12 -12.35
C LEU A 137 -1.25 7.62 -11.01
N ASP A 138 -0.95 6.69 -10.13
CA ASP A 138 -0.30 6.99 -8.87
C ASP A 138 1.21 7.16 -9.08
N TRP A 139 1.80 8.12 -8.37
CA TRP A 139 3.24 8.35 -8.37
C TRP A 139 3.93 7.35 -7.43
N SER A 140 3.85 6.06 -7.77
CA SER A 140 4.40 4.98 -6.96
C SER A 140 4.79 3.77 -7.80
N ASP A 141 5.82 3.08 -7.35
CA ASP A 141 6.07 1.69 -7.71
C ASP A 141 5.64 0.80 -6.53
N TYR A 142 5.22 -0.42 -6.82
CA TYR A 142 4.82 -1.42 -5.83
C TYR A 142 5.37 -2.79 -6.19
N PHE A 143 5.37 -3.68 -5.21
CA PHE A 143 5.56 -5.10 -5.42
C PHE A 143 4.45 -5.84 -4.69
N PHE A 144 3.75 -6.76 -5.34
CA PHE A 144 2.83 -7.65 -4.63
C PHE A 144 3.35 -9.08 -4.68
N PRO A 145 3.75 -9.67 -3.54
CA PRO A 145 4.21 -11.05 -3.52
C PRO A 145 3.06 -11.97 -3.96
N SER A 146 3.37 -12.96 -4.81
CA SER A 146 2.42 -14.04 -5.09
C SER A 146 2.20 -14.83 -3.80
N LEU A 147 0.94 -14.98 -3.40
CA LEU A 147 0.56 -15.80 -2.24
C LEU A 147 0.38 -17.26 -2.61
N SER A 148 0.86 -17.69 -3.78
CA SER A 148 0.83 -19.11 -4.17
C SER A 148 1.57 -19.93 -3.11
N SER A 149 0.79 -20.75 -2.40
CA SER A 149 1.18 -21.47 -1.20
C SER A 149 2.21 -22.55 -1.52
N HIS A 150 3.49 -22.22 -1.36
CA HIS A 150 4.59 -23.19 -1.23
C HIS A 150 5.17 -23.24 0.18
N PHE A 151 4.41 -22.80 1.19
CA PHE A 151 4.68 -23.18 2.58
C PHE A 151 3.92 -24.47 2.87
N SER A 152 4.55 -25.59 2.53
CA SER A 152 4.23 -26.95 3.01
C SER A 152 5.19 -27.31 4.13
#